data_AF-B0EA31-F1
#
_entry.id   AF-B0EA31-F1
#
_cell.length_a   1.000
_cell.length_b   1.000
_cell.length_c   1.000
_cell.angle_alpha   90.00
_cell.angle_beta   90.00
_cell.angle_gamma   90.00
#
_symmetry.space_group_name_H-M   'P 1'
#
loop_
_entity.id
_entity.type
_entity.pdbx_description
1 polymer ?
#
loop_
_entity_poly.entity_id
_entity_poly.type
_entity_poly.pdbx_seq_one_letter_code
_entity_poly.pdbx_strand_id
1 'polypeptide(L)'
;MGKTVDKSWASMKGGKPIDQPLEFLENYPKGKAYLHPLGGSDEVSGSHKGYCLSEFVEIMSSCLSIANFLNHIEDEKEKSGKFSLGHFFIAINVEAFRDLNDFKKNVGDINRTLRNSAKLPTHDRIYTAGEKEYETEQLRKSFGDNLPLVTINEMKELSSFYNVPLPF
;
A
#
# COMPACT_ATOMS: atom_id res chain seq x y z
N MET A 1 15.62 10.97 5.40
CA MET A 1 16.39 10.28 4.35
C MET A 1 17.56 9.55 4.99
N GLY A 2 18.05 8.45 4.39
CA GLY A 2 19.24 7.74 4.88
C GLY A 2 18.99 6.60 5.89
N LYS A 3 17.81 5.99 5.89
CA LYS A 3 17.57 4.73 6.62
C LYS A 3 17.69 3.55 5.65
N THR A 4 18.22 2.43 6.15
CA THR A 4 18.19 1.15 5.44
C THR A 4 16.78 0.57 5.44
N VAL A 5 16.51 -0.31 4.49
CA VAL A 5 15.27 -1.09 4.41
C VAL A 5 15.47 -2.50 5.00
N ASP A 6 14.37 -3.17 5.34
CA ASP A 6 14.45 -4.56 5.81
C ASP A 6 14.81 -5.49 4.65
N LYS A 7 15.66 -6.48 4.93
CA LYS A 7 16.20 -7.40 3.92
C LYS A 7 15.15 -8.34 3.33
N SER A 8 13.99 -8.48 3.97
CA SER A 8 12.88 -9.27 3.44
C SER A 8 12.06 -8.55 2.35
N TRP A 9 12.28 -7.26 2.13
CA TRP A 9 11.44 -6.48 1.22
C TRP A 9 11.80 -6.66 -0.25
N ALA A 10 13.10 -6.68 -0.56
CA ALA A 10 13.57 -6.65 -1.96
C ALA A 10 14.86 -7.44 -2.15
N SER A 11 15.06 -7.91 -3.38
CA SER A 11 16.31 -8.55 -3.82
C SER A 11 16.75 -8.03 -5.19
N MET A 12 18.06 -8.07 -5.42
CA MET A 12 18.65 -7.98 -6.76
C MET A 12 18.32 -9.22 -7.58
N LYS A 13 18.44 -9.12 -8.90
CA LYS A 13 18.44 -10.28 -9.80
C LYS A 13 19.48 -11.30 -9.31
N GLY A 14 19.03 -12.54 -9.12
CA GLY A 14 19.83 -13.60 -8.49
C GLY A 14 19.58 -13.78 -6.99
N GLY A 15 18.66 -13.02 -6.39
CA GLY A 15 18.13 -13.29 -5.04
C GLY A 15 18.85 -12.58 -3.90
N LYS A 16 19.97 -11.90 -4.13
CA LYS A 16 20.70 -11.17 -3.09
C LYS A 16 19.82 -10.08 -2.45
N PRO A 17 19.60 -10.08 -1.12
CA PRO A 17 18.79 -9.06 -0.46
C PRO A 17 19.34 -7.65 -0.62
N ILE A 18 18.44 -6.67 -0.67
CA ILE A 18 18.73 -5.23 -0.74
C ILE A 18 18.45 -4.60 0.63
N ASP A 19 19.39 -3.81 1.14
CA ASP A 19 19.21 -2.98 2.35
C ASP A 19 19.29 -1.47 2.09
N GLN A 20 19.72 -1.06 0.89
CA GLN A 20 19.71 0.33 0.44
C GLN A 20 18.51 0.61 -0.47
N PRO A 21 17.60 1.54 -0.12
CA PRO A 21 16.40 1.79 -0.91
C PRO A 21 16.70 2.26 -2.35
N LEU A 22 17.79 3.01 -2.54
CA LEU A 22 18.21 3.48 -3.87
C LEU A 22 18.62 2.33 -4.80
N GLU A 23 19.24 1.27 -4.27
CA GLU A 23 19.63 0.10 -5.06
C GLU A 23 18.40 -0.57 -5.69
N PHE A 24 17.29 -0.66 -4.95
CA PHE A 24 16.03 -1.15 -5.50
C PHE A 24 15.45 -0.19 -6.55
N LEU A 25 15.28 1.09 -6.21
CA LEU A 25 14.62 2.08 -7.07
C LEU A 25 15.32 2.24 -8.43
N GLU A 26 16.64 2.16 -8.47
CA GLU A 26 17.41 2.29 -9.72
C GLU A 26 17.43 1.03 -10.57
N ASN A 27 17.21 -0.16 -9.99
CA ASN A 27 17.39 -1.44 -10.68
C ASN A 27 16.07 -2.14 -11.02
N TYR A 28 14.99 -1.89 -10.29
CA TYR A 28 13.67 -2.49 -10.57
C TYR A 28 13.15 -2.13 -11.97
N PRO A 29 13.15 -0.84 -12.40
CA PRO A 29 12.70 -0.48 -13.74
C PRO A 29 13.54 -1.09 -14.87
N LYS A 30 14.78 -1.52 -14.55
CA LYS A 30 15.70 -2.17 -15.50
C LYS A 30 15.54 -3.70 -15.53
N GLY A 31 14.57 -4.26 -14.80
CA GLY A 31 14.41 -5.71 -14.62
C GLY A 31 15.58 -6.37 -13.87
N LYS A 32 16.29 -5.61 -13.02
CA LYS A 32 17.49 -6.06 -12.29
C LYS A 32 17.30 -6.16 -10.77
N ALA A 33 16.13 -5.80 -10.26
CA ALA A 33 15.72 -5.99 -8.87
C ALA A 33 14.21 -6.22 -8.80
N TYR A 34 13.70 -6.72 -7.69
CA TYR A 34 12.28 -6.99 -7.47
C TYR A 34 11.92 -6.94 -5.98
N LEU A 35 10.65 -6.64 -5.70
CA LEU A 35 10.05 -6.79 -4.36
C LEU A 35 9.60 -8.23 -4.17
N HIS A 36 9.61 -8.68 -2.91
CA HIS A 36 9.02 -9.96 -2.52
C HIS A 36 7.52 -9.79 -2.22
N PRO A 37 6.68 -10.83 -2.48
CA PRO A 37 5.31 -10.84 -2.01
C PRO A 37 5.25 -10.93 -0.46
N LEU A 38 4.06 -10.72 0.10
CA LEU A 38 3.81 -11.03 1.51
C LEU A 38 4.20 -12.49 1.81
N GLY A 39 4.99 -12.70 2.84
CA GLY A 39 5.56 -14.02 3.16
C GLY A 39 6.96 -14.26 2.58
N GLY A 40 7.57 -13.27 1.92
CA GLY A 40 8.97 -13.30 1.50
C GLY A 40 9.20 -14.12 0.22
N SER A 41 10.34 -14.80 0.11
CA SER A 41 10.74 -15.59 -1.06
C SER A 41 10.48 -17.10 -0.93
N ASP A 42 10.31 -17.60 0.29
CA ASP A 42 10.25 -19.04 0.56
C ASP A 42 8.82 -19.48 0.92
N GLU A 43 8.45 -20.69 0.51
CA GLU A 43 7.12 -21.22 0.81
C GLU A 43 6.89 -21.43 2.31
N VAL A 44 7.95 -21.75 3.06
CA VAL A 44 7.89 -21.97 4.52
C VAL A 44 7.44 -20.73 5.27
N SER A 45 7.79 -19.53 4.78
CA SER A 45 7.36 -18.24 5.32
C SER A 45 6.05 -17.75 4.70
N GLY A 46 5.47 -18.51 3.76
CA GLY A 46 4.17 -18.25 3.17
C GLY A 46 4.20 -17.44 1.86
N SER A 47 5.35 -17.34 1.19
CA SER A 47 5.52 -16.54 -0.05
C SER A 47 4.44 -16.82 -1.11
N HIS A 48 4.16 -18.10 -1.37
CA HIS A 48 3.16 -18.54 -2.34
C HIS A 48 1.77 -17.95 -2.09
N LYS A 49 1.40 -17.69 -0.82
CA LYS A 49 0.11 -17.10 -0.47
C LYS A 49 0.05 -15.63 -0.88
N GLY A 50 1.09 -14.86 -0.56
CA GLY A 50 1.16 -13.46 -0.97
C GLY A 50 1.23 -13.30 -2.49
N TYR A 51 1.95 -14.18 -3.17
CA TYR A 51 2.02 -14.23 -4.63
C TYR A 51 0.63 -14.47 -5.25
N CYS A 52 -0.09 -15.50 -4.80
CA CYS A 52 -1.44 -15.78 -5.32
C CYS A 52 -2.46 -14.68 -4.97
N LEU A 53 -2.32 -14.00 -3.82
CA LEU A 53 -3.14 -12.82 -3.51
C LEU A 53 -2.84 -11.66 -4.47
N SER A 54 -1.57 -11.46 -4.85
CA SER A 54 -1.19 -10.46 -5.86
C SER A 54 -1.77 -10.79 -7.23
N GLU A 55 -1.72 -12.06 -7.65
CA GLU A 55 -2.31 -12.52 -8.91
C GLU A 55 -3.83 -12.37 -8.93
N PHE A 56 -4.51 -12.66 -7.81
CA PHE A 56 -5.94 -12.42 -7.67
C PHE A 56 -6.29 -10.95 -7.92
N VAL A 57 -5.53 -10.00 -7.33
CA VAL A 57 -5.73 -8.56 -7.57
C VAL A 57 -5.49 -8.22 -9.04
N GLU A 58 -4.45 -8.76 -9.67
CA GLU A 58 -4.13 -8.54 -11.08
C GLU A 58 -5.30 -8.99 -11.99
N ILE A 59 -5.81 -10.21 -11.79
CA ILE A 59 -6.90 -10.78 -12.60
C ILE A 59 -8.18 -9.96 -12.44
N MET A 60 -8.56 -9.65 -11.20
CA MET A 60 -9.78 -8.88 -10.93
C MET A 60 -9.69 -7.47 -11.51
N SER A 61 -8.51 -6.86 -11.47
CA SER A 61 -8.27 -5.52 -12.00
C SER A 61 -8.22 -5.46 -13.52
N SER A 62 -7.73 -6.51 -14.19
CA SER A 62 -7.41 -6.45 -15.63
C SER A 62 -8.31 -7.31 -16.52
N CYS A 63 -8.53 -8.58 -16.17
CA CYS A 63 -9.14 -9.55 -17.07
C CYS A 63 -10.62 -9.26 -17.36
N LEU A 64 -11.37 -8.79 -16.35
CA LEU A 64 -12.80 -8.52 -16.51
C LEU A 64 -13.07 -7.22 -17.30
N SER A 65 -12.15 -6.26 -17.25
CA SER A 65 -12.27 -4.97 -17.94
C SER A 65 -11.43 -4.87 -19.21
N ILE A 66 -10.68 -5.93 -19.56
CA ILE A 66 -9.75 -5.96 -20.70
C ILE A 66 -8.70 -4.84 -20.60
N ALA A 67 -8.20 -4.58 -19.38
CA ALA A 67 -7.13 -3.61 -19.16
C ALA A 67 -5.74 -4.25 -19.36
N ASN A 68 -4.70 -3.41 -19.45
CA ASN A 68 -3.31 -3.87 -19.47
C ASN A 68 -2.99 -4.60 -18.15
N PHE A 69 -2.12 -5.61 -18.24
CA PHE A 69 -1.72 -6.44 -17.11
C PHE A 69 -0.20 -6.67 -17.11
N LEU A 70 0.38 -6.90 -15.94
CA LEU A 70 1.80 -7.22 -15.76
C LEU A 70 2.74 -6.27 -16.54
N ASN A 71 3.66 -6.82 -17.34
CA ASN A 71 4.63 -6.05 -18.13
C ASN A 71 3.97 -5.13 -19.17
N HIS A 72 2.75 -5.45 -19.63
CA HIS A 72 2.06 -4.64 -20.65
C HIS A 72 1.75 -3.22 -20.16
N ILE A 73 1.68 -2.99 -18.85
CA ILE A 73 1.47 -1.64 -18.29
C ILE A 73 2.64 -0.72 -18.66
N GLU A 74 3.88 -1.19 -18.52
CA GLU A 74 5.07 -0.42 -18.86
C GLU A 74 5.28 -0.39 -20.38
N ASP A 75 5.13 -1.53 -21.06
CA ASP A 75 5.30 -1.63 -22.52
C ASP A 75 4.37 -0.66 -23.27
N GLU A 76 3.11 -0.54 -22.84
CA GLU A 76 2.15 0.37 -23.45
C GLU A 76 2.37 1.83 -23.02
N LYS A 77 2.91 2.08 -21.82
CA LYS A 77 3.34 3.43 -21.40
C LYS A 77 4.50 3.92 -22.25
N GLU A 78 5.46 3.08 -22.59
CA GLU A 78 6.56 3.46 -23.48
C GLU A 78 6.08 3.86 -24.88
N LYS A 79 5.03 3.20 -25.38
CA LYS A 79 4.44 3.51 -26.69
C LYS A 79 3.53 4.74 -26.67
N SER A 80 2.68 4.85 -25.64
CA SER A 80 1.59 5.84 -25.59
C SER A 80 1.90 7.08 -24.73
N GLY A 81 2.92 7.02 -23.89
CA GLY A 81 3.23 8.03 -22.87
C GLY A 81 2.30 8.03 -21.67
N LYS A 82 1.40 7.05 -21.53
CA LYS A 82 0.38 7.00 -20.46
C LYS A 82 0.37 5.65 -19.75
N PHE A 83 0.26 5.67 -18.42
CA PHE A 83 -0.09 4.48 -17.66
C PHE A 83 -1.58 4.19 -17.80
N SER A 84 -1.92 3.08 -18.47
CA SER A 84 -3.29 2.57 -18.57
C SER A 84 -3.44 1.40 -17.61
N LEU A 85 -4.31 1.55 -16.60
CA LEU A 85 -4.48 0.61 -15.48
C LEU A 85 -5.92 0.14 -15.37
N GLY A 86 -6.11 -1.07 -14.84
CA GLY A 86 -7.40 -1.63 -14.50
C GLY A 86 -7.70 -1.56 -13.00
N HIS A 87 -8.98 -1.55 -12.63
CA HIS A 87 -9.45 -1.47 -11.24
C HIS A 87 -10.70 -2.33 -11.06
N PHE A 88 -10.92 -2.83 -9.84
CA PHE A 88 -12.17 -3.50 -9.48
C PHE A 88 -12.73 -2.97 -8.15
N PHE A 89 -14.05 -3.02 -8.02
CA PHE A 89 -14.77 -2.59 -6.83
C PHE A 89 -15.88 -3.59 -6.51
N ILE A 90 -15.99 -3.99 -5.25
CA ILE A 90 -17.04 -4.89 -4.76
C ILE A 90 -17.77 -4.20 -3.63
N ALA A 91 -19.10 -4.11 -3.73
CA ALA A 91 -19.98 -3.62 -2.68
C ALA A 91 -20.95 -4.74 -2.29
N ILE A 92 -20.99 -5.08 -1.01
CA ILE A 92 -21.88 -6.11 -0.46
C ILE A 92 -22.90 -5.41 0.45
N ASN A 93 -24.18 -5.54 0.12
CA ASN A 93 -25.25 -5.00 0.96
C ASN A 93 -25.45 -5.88 2.21
N VAL A 94 -25.03 -5.39 3.37
CA VAL A 94 -25.14 -6.08 4.66
C VAL A 94 -26.60 -6.35 5.05
N GLU A 95 -27.50 -5.41 4.77
CA GLU A 95 -28.92 -5.50 5.16
C GLU A 95 -29.67 -6.60 4.40
N ALA A 96 -29.10 -7.11 3.30
CA ALA A 96 -29.62 -8.30 2.62
C ALA A 96 -29.40 -9.60 3.42
N PHE A 97 -28.53 -9.59 4.44
CA PHE A 97 -28.18 -10.76 5.25
C PHE A 97 -28.58 -10.62 6.73
N ARG A 98 -28.45 -9.42 7.30
CA ARG A 98 -28.73 -9.16 8.73
C ARG A 98 -28.97 -7.67 8.98
N ASP A 99 -29.66 -7.34 10.07
CA ASP A 99 -29.73 -5.97 10.59
C ASP A 99 -28.32 -5.33 10.71
N LEU A 100 -28.22 -4.08 10.26
CA LEU A 100 -26.95 -3.37 10.14
C LEU A 100 -26.34 -3.02 11.50
N ASN A 101 -27.15 -2.67 12.50
CA ASN A 101 -26.64 -2.30 13.82
C ASN A 101 -26.10 -3.53 14.55
N ASP A 102 -26.81 -4.65 14.41
CA ASP A 102 -26.37 -5.96 14.88
C ASP A 102 -25.04 -6.40 14.24
N PHE A 103 -24.92 -6.25 12.91
CA PHE A 103 -23.68 -6.53 12.21
C PHE A 103 -22.52 -5.65 12.72
N LYS A 104 -22.73 -4.32 12.81
CA LYS A 104 -21.74 -3.37 13.33
C LYS A 104 -21.34 -3.69 14.77
N LYS A 105 -22.31 -4.04 15.62
CA LYS A 105 -22.06 -4.49 16.99
C LYS A 105 -21.13 -5.72 16.98
N ASN A 106 -21.44 -6.71 16.16
CA ASN A 106 -20.65 -7.93 16.06
C ASN A 106 -19.21 -7.67 15.58
N VAL A 107 -19.02 -6.84 14.55
CA VAL A 107 -17.70 -6.41 14.07
C VAL A 107 -16.93 -5.70 15.20
N GLY A 108 -17.61 -4.81 15.94
CA GLY A 108 -17.04 -4.15 17.10
C GLY A 108 -16.64 -5.13 18.22
N ASP A 109 -17.46 -6.15 18.49
CA ASP A 109 -17.17 -7.18 19.49
C ASP A 109 -15.94 -8.02 19.10
N ILE A 110 -15.80 -8.38 17.82
CA ILE A 110 -14.59 -9.03 17.29
C ILE A 110 -13.36 -8.15 17.53
N ASN A 111 -13.42 -6.88 17.12
CA ASN A 111 -12.30 -5.96 17.26
C ASN A 111 -11.91 -5.72 18.73
N ARG A 112 -12.88 -5.57 19.63
CA ARG A 112 -12.63 -5.48 21.08
C ARG A 112 -11.97 -6.75 21.62
N THR A 113 -12.44 -7.92 21.20
CA THR A 113 -11.88 -9.21 21.62
C THR A 113 -10.43 -9.36 21.17
N LEU A 114 -10.14 -9.08 19.90
CA LEU A 114 -8.78 -9.12 19.35
C LEU A 114 -7.83 -8.23 20.16
N ARG A 115 -8.22 -6.99 20.45
CA ARG A 115 -7.40 -6.04 21.21
C ARG A 115 -7.16 -6.42 22.67
N ASN A 116 -8.08 -7.19 23.26
CA ASN A 116 -7.99 -7.68 24.64
C ASN A 116 -7.22 -9.01 24.78
N SER A 117 -6.73 -9.58 23.67
CA SER A 117 -5.88 -10.76 23.70
C SER A 117 -4.56 -10.49 24.46
N ALA A 118 -3.91 -11.55 24.91
CA ALA A 118 -2.59 -11.47 25.53
C ALA A 118 -1.61 -10.76 24.58
N LYS A 119 -0.89 -9.78 25.12
CA LYS A 119 0.05 -8.95 24.36
C LYS A 119 1.46 -9.52 24.51
N LEU A 120 2.29 -9.32 23.51
CA LEU A 120 3.72 -9.55 23.66
C LEU A 120 4.28 -8.58 24.73
N PRO A 121 5.22 -9.01 25.60
CA PRO A 121 5.75 -8.16 26.66
C PRO A 121 6.34 -6.82 26.19
N THR A 122 6.78 -6.75 24.93
CA THR A 122 7.40 -5.57 24.31
C THR A 122 6.40 -4.64 23.61
N HIS A 123 5.10 -4.93 23.66
CA HIS A 123 4.08 -4.20 22.90
C HIS A 123 2.91 -3.76 23.80
N ASP A 124 2.58 -2.46 23.76
CA ASP A 124 1.57 -1.85 24.65
C ASP A 124 0.11 -2.21 24.27
N ARG A 125 -0.15 -2.40 22.97
CA ARG A 125 -1.49 -2.68 22.44
C ARG A 125 -1.45 -3.45 21.11
N ILE A 126 -2.57 -4.08 20.80
CA ILE A 126 -2.88 -4.66 19.49
C ILE A 126 -3.76 -3.65 18.73
N TYR A 127 -3.53 -3.48 17.44
CA TYR A 127 -4.36 -2.63 16.57
C TYR A 127 -5.28 -3.49 15.71
N THR A 128 -6.40 -2.91 15.30
CA THR A 128 -7.25 -3.46 14.23
C THR A 128 -7.16 -2.60 12.98
N ALA A 129 -7.54 -3.15 11.82
CA ALA A 129 -7.43 -2.46 10.53
C ALA A 129 -8.16 -1.09 10.57
N GLY A 130 -7.45 -0.02 10.19
CA GLY A 130 -7.95 1.36 10.16
C GLY A 130 -7.74 2.16 11.45
N GLU A 131 -7.32 1.55 12.55
CA GLU A 131 -7.20 2.24 13.86
C GLU A 131 -6.03 3.23 13.89
N LYS A 132 -4.87 2.86 13.33
CA LYS A 132 -3.70 3.77 13.22
C LYS A 132 -3.97 4.93 12.28
N GLU A 133 -4.67 4.67 11.19
CA GLU A 133 -5.05 5.66 10.19
C GLU A 133 -6.07 6.64 10.79
N TYR A 134 -7.08 6.16 11.52
CA TYR A 134 -8.03 7.01 12.24
C TYR A 134 -7.34 7.90 13.27
N GLU A 135 -6.43 7.37 14.09
CA GLU A 135 -5.67 8.17 15.07
C GLU A 135 -4.84 9.27 14.37
N THR A 136 -4.16 8.92 13.28
CA THR A 136 -3.37 9.86 12.47
C THR A 136 -4.25 10.92 11.80
N GLU A 137 -5.42 10.53 11.31
CA GLU A 137 -6.41 11.43 10.71
C GLU A 137 -6.90 12.46 11.73
N GLN A 138 -7.26 12.04 12.94
CA GLN A 138 -7.73 12.94 13.99
C GLN A 138 -6.65 13.94 14.41
N LEU A 139 -5.39 13.49 14.49
CA LEU A 139 -4.24 14.34 14.75
C LEU A 139 -4.08 15.40 13.64
N ARG A 140 -4.04 14.96 12.37
CA ARG A 140 -3.83 15.86 11.22
C ARG A 140 -4.98 16.81 10.97
N LYS A 141 -6.22 16.40 11.24
CA LYS A 141 -7.39 17.30 11.18
C LYS A 141 -7.29 18.45 12.17
N SER A 142 -6.70 18.20 13.34
CA SER A 142 -6.62 19.20 14.41
C SER A 142 -5.40 20.10 14.30
N PHE A 143 -4.27 19.55 13.82
CA PHE A 143 -2.97 20.23 13.88
C PHE A 143 -2.32 20.46 12.50
N GLY A 144 -2.96 20.04 11.41
CA GLY A 144 -2.36 20.04 10.07
C GLY A 144 -1.39 18.87 9.86
N ASP A 145 -0.77 18.82 8.68
CA ASP A 145 0.25 17.82 8.34
C ASP A 145 1.64 18.45 8.25
N ASN A 146 2.66 17.70 8.66
CA ASN A 146 4.05 18.14 8.63
C ASN A 146 4.68 17.73 7.29
N LEU A 147 4.67 18.67 6.34
CA LEU A 147 5.18 18.42 4.99
C LEU A 147 6.71 18.52 4.93
N PRO A 148 7.40 17.58 4.26
CA PRO A 148 8.83 17.70 3.98
C PRO A 148 9.14 18.95 3.14
N LEU A 149 10.36 19.49 3.29
CA LEU A 149 10.77 20.69 2.58
C LEU A 149 10.69 20.56 1.05
N VAL A 150 10.97 19.36 0.51
CA VAL A 150 10.83 19.08 -0.93
C VAL A 150 9.39 19.31 -1.40
N THR A 151 8.40 18.85 -0.64
CA THR A 151 6.98 19.04 -0.95
C THR A 151 6.57 20.51 -0.86
N ILE A 152 7.06 21.24 0.14
CA ILE A 152 6.81 22.70 0.24
C ILE A 152 7.37 23.45 -0.98
N ASN A 153 8.55 23.06 -1.45
CA ASN A 153 9.16 23.67 -2.64
C ASN A 153 8.38 23.34 -3.90
N GLU A 154 7.95 22.09 -4.08
CA GLU A 154 7.07 21.67 -5.19
C GLU A 154 5.74 22.45 -5.18
N MET A 155 5.14 22.67 -4.00
CA MET A 155 3.93 23.49 -3.87
C MET A 155 4.19 24.93 -4.35
N LYS A 156 5.32 25.53 -3.93
CA LYS A 156 5.69 26.89 -4.35
C LYS A 156 5.94 26.98 -5.86
N GLU A 157 6.58 25.98 -6.45
CA GLU A 157 6.81 25.90 -7.89
C GLU A 157 5.47 25.84 -8.66
N LEU A 158 4.55 24.96 -8.26
CA LEU A 158 3.23 24.83 -8.87
C LEU A 158 2.39 26.11 -8.70
N SER A 159 2.44 26.71 -7.51
CA SER A 159 1.80 27.99 -7.20
C SER A 159 2.26 29.10 -8.14
N SER A 160 3.58 29.22 -8.34
CA SER A 160 4.16 30.17 -9.29
C SER A 160 3.77 29.88 -10.73
N PHE A 161 3.76 28.60 -11.14
CA PHE A 161 3.50 28.21 -12.52
C PHE A 161 2.04 28.45 -12.93
N TYR A 162 1.09 28.12 -12.04
CA TYR A 162 -0.34 28.22 -12.30
C TYR A 162 -1.00 29.48 -11.71
N ASN A 163 -0.22 30.36 -11.07
CA ASN A 163 -0.70 31.56 -10.37
C ASN A 163 -1.79 31.26 -9.33
N VAL A 164 -1.55 30.25 -8.49
CA VAL A 164 -2.47 29.86 -7.40
C VAL A 164 -1.90 30.34 -6.06
N PRO A 165 -2.55 31.27 -5.34
CA PRO A 165 -2.01 31.81 -4.10
C PRO A 165 -1.76 30.74 -3.02
N LEU A 166 -0.62 30.84 -2.33
CA LEU A 166 -0.29 30.04 -1.14
C LEU A 166 -0.22 30.93 0.11
N PRO A 167 -0.52 30.38 1.30
CA PRO A 167 -0.43 31.13 2.56
C PRO A 167 1.02 31.24 3.09
N PHE A 168 2.05 30.93 2.28
CA PHE A 168 3.47 30.92 2.63
C PHE A 168 4.41 31.01 1.41
#